data_AF-A0A4Z0BLW1-F1
#
_entry.id   AF-A0A4Z0BLW1-F1
#
_cell.length_a   1.000
_cell.length_b   1.000
_cell.length_c   1.000
_cell.angle_alpha   90.00
_cell.angle_beta   90.00
_cell.angle_gamma   90.00
#
_symmetry.space_group_name_H-M   'P 1'
#
loop_
_entity.id
_entity.type
_entity.pdbx_description
1 polymer ?
#
loop_
_entity_poly.entity_id
_entity_poly.type
_entity_poly.pdbx_seq_one_letter_code
_entity_poly.pdbx_strand_id
1 'polypeptide(L)'
;MNFWTEELALVEAAALRIEALEAAAETRFDSMHAAASARGTADDALGTPEFKAWMDARADTDAAWGRWAQVMDARPQPSQRS
;
A
#
# COMPACT_ATOMS: atom_id res chain seq x y z
N MET A 1 11.26 -27.75 -1.92
CA MET A 1 11.11 -26.29 -2.12
C MET A 1 9.63 -26.00 -1.96
N ASN A 2 9.24 -25.20 -0.96
CA ASN A 2 7.83 -24.90 -0.72
C ASN A 2 7.47 -23.64 -1.51
N PHE A 3 7.12 -23.81 -2.79
CA PHE A 3 6.83 -22.71 -3.71
C PHE A 3 5.85 -21.67 -3.13
N TRP A 4 4.90 -22.10 -2.31
CA TRP A 4 3.98 -21.21 -1.61
C TRP A 4 4.68 -20.26 -0.62
N THR A 5 5.65 -20.75 0.16
CA THR A 5 6.39 -19.92 1.12
C THR A 5 7.29 -18.90 0.42
N GLU A 6 7.87 -19.26 -0.73
CA GLU A 6 8.69 -18.35 -1.54
C GLU A 6 7.83 -17.26 -2.20
N GLU A 7 6.67 -17.65 -2.74
CA GLU A 7 5.70 -16.69 -3.29
C GLU A 7 5.18 -15.75 -2.20
N LEU A 8 4.83 -16.27 -1.02
CA LEU A 8 4.38 -15.48 0.13
C LEU A 8 5.41 -14.42 0.52
N ALA A 9 6.68 -14.82 0.70
CA ALA A 9 7.75 -13.90 1.05
C ALA A 9 7.97 -12.81 -0.03
N LEU A 10 7.85 -13.17 -1.31
CA LEU A 10 7.98 -12.24 -2.42
C LEU A 10 6.85 -11.19 -2.41
N VAL A 11 5.59 -11.61 -2.29
CA VAL A 11 4.45 -10.69 -2.31
C VAL A 11 4.40 -9.82 -1.05
N GLU A 12 4.82 -10.35 0.10
CA GLU A 12 4.94 -9.58 1.35
C GLU A 12 6.02 -8.49 1.22
N ALA A 13 7.21 -8.82 0.72
CA ALA A 13 8.28 -7.85 0.51
C ALA A 13 7.87 -6.76 -0.49
N ALA A 14 7.10 -7.11 -1.52
CA ALA A 14 6.56 -6.15 -2.47
C ALA A 14 5.52 -5.21 -1.82
N ALA A 15 4.58 -5.76 -1.03
CA ALA A 15 3.57 -4.97 -0.33
C ALA A 15 4.20 -3.98 0.66
N LEU A 16 5.16 -4.43 1.47
CA LEU A 16 5.91 -3.56 2.40
C LEU A 16 6.65 -2.43 1.69
N ARG A 17 7.25 -2.72 0.52
CA ARG A 17 7.91 -1.69 -0.29
C ARG A 17 6.92 -0.65 -0.80
N ILE A 18 5.75 -1.08 -1.27
CA ILE A 18 4.72 -0.19 -1.81
C ILE A 18 4.10 0.66 -0.69
N GLU A 19 3.82 0.07 0.47
CA GLU A 19 3.35 0.78 1.66
C GLU A 19 4.34 1.88 2.09
N ALA A 20 5.64 1.61 2.05
CA ALA A 20 6.66 2.62 2.33
C ALA A 20 6.64 3.79 1.31
N LEU A 21 6.25 3.52 0.06
CA LEU A 21 6.08 4.57 -0.96
C LEU A 21 4.79 5.38 -0.73
N GLU A 22 3.69 4.74 -0.32
CA GLU A 22 2.48 5.44 0.12
C GLU A 22 2.79 6.39 1.27
N ALA A 23 3.45 5.92 2.33
CA ALA A 23 3.80 6.75 3.48
C ALA A 23 4.66 7.97 3.10
N ALA A 24 5.56 7.80 2.13
CA ALA A 24 6.35 8.90 1.58
C ALA A 24 5.52 9.89 0.75
N ALA A 25 4.48 9.42 0.03
CA ALA A 25 3.54 10.28 -0.69
C ALA A 25 2.60 11.03 0.26
N GLU A 26 2.08 10.34 1.28
CA GLU A 26 1.26 10.91 2.36
C GLU A 26 2.00 12.05 3.06
N THR A 27 3.25 11.81 3.49
CA THR A 27 4.08 12.83 4.17
C THR A 27 4.24 14.11 3.32
N ARG A 28 4.37 13.97 1.99
CA ARG A 28 4.46 15.13 1.08
C ARG A 28 3.13 15.87 1.00
N PHE A 29 2.03 15.14 0.85
CA PHE A 29 0.69 15.72 0.84
C PHE A 29 0.39 16.43 2.17
N ASP A 30 0.66 15.81 3.31
CA ASP A 30 0.44 16.37 4.65
C ASP A 30 1.18 17.69 4.85
N SER A 31 2.45 17.76 4.40
CA SER A 31 3.24 18.99 4.48
C SER A 31 2.60 20.14 3.69
N MET A 32 2.10 19.83 2.49
CA MET A 32 1.43 20.81 1.64
C MET A 32 0.04 21.19 2.20
N HIS A 33 -0.74 20.22 2.64
CA HIS A 33 -2.06 20.41 3.24
C HIS A 33 -1.96 21.24 4.52
N ALA A 34 -0.95 21.02 5.37
CA ALA A 34 -0.69 21.84 6.55
C ALA A 34 -0.38 23.30 6.17
N ALA A 35 0.45 23.52 5.14
CA ALA A 35 0.76 24.86 4.64
C ALA A 35 -0.48 25.56 4.04
N ALA A 36 -1.34 24.82 3.34
CA ALA A 36 -2.60 25.32 2.80
C ALA A 36 -3.62 25.64 3.91
N SER A 37 -3.71 24.77 4.93
CA SER A 37 -4.56 24.96 6.11
C SER A 37 -4.19 26.22 6.87
N ALA A 38 -2.89 26.48 7.05
CA ALA A 38 -2.40 27.71 7.69
C ALA A 38 -2.78 28.99 6.93
N ARG A 39 -3.08 28.90 5.64
CA ARG A 39 -3.55 30.01 4.80
C ARG A 39 -5.07 30.06 4.63
N GLY A 40 -5.81 29.12 5.24
CA GLY A 40 -7.27 29.01 5.07
C GLY A 40 -7.72 28.46 3.71
N THR A 41 -6.83 27.76 2.98
CA THR A 41 -7.08 27.21 1.64
C THR A 41 -6.93 25.69 1.63
N ALA A 42 -7.35 25.01 2.70
CA ALA A 42 -7.15 23.56 2.84
C ALA A 42 -7.82 22.75 1.72
N ASP A 43 -9.02 23.13 1.32
CA ASP A 43 -9.77 22.43 0.25
C ASP A 43 -9.03 22.43 -1.09
N ASP A 44 -8.27 23.51 -1.38
CA ASP A 44 -7.46 23.61 -2.60
C ASP A 44 -6.37 22.52 -2.66
N ALA A 45 -5.91 22.03 -1.49
CA ALA A 45 -4.90 20.98 -1.43
C ALA A 45 -5.39 19.65 -2.03
N LEU A 46 -6.70 19.37 -1.99
CA LEU A 46 -7.28 18.16 -2.58
C LEU A 46 -7.25 18.16 -4.11
N GLY A 47 -7.08 19.32 -4.74
CA GLY A 47 -6.95 19.46 -6.20
C GLY A 47 -5.52 19.29 -6.72
N THR A 48 -4.55 18.98 -5.85
CA THR A 48 -3.12 19.03 -6.19
C THR A 48 -2.58 17.70 -6.73
N PRO A 49 -1.47 17.75 -7.49
CA PRO A 49 -0.75 16.54 -7.90
C PRO A 49 -0.32 15.68 -6.71
N GLU A 50 0.02 16.27 -5.57
CA GLU A 50 0.44 15.59 -4.35
C GLU A 50 -0.68 14.73 -3.76
N PHE A 51 -1.90 15.27 -3.70
CA PHE A 51 -3.07 14.49 -3.26
C PHE A 51 -3.33 13.32 -4.20
N LYS A 52 -3.32 13.58 -5.52
CA LYS A 52 -3.49 12.52 -6.51
C LYS A 52 -2.41 11.44 -6.39
N ALA A 53 -1.15 11.83 -6.22
CA ALA A 53 -0.05 10.88 -6.08
C ALA A 53 -0.18 10.01 -4.83
N TRP A 54 -0.66 10.58 -3.71
CA TRP A 54 -0.95 9.80 -2.52
C TRP A 54 -2.12 8.83 -2.75
N MET A 55 -3.22 9.27 -3.35
CA MET A 55 -4.37 8.40 -3.65
C MET A 55 -4.02 7.27 -4.63
N ASP A 56 -3.18 7.54 -5.64
CA ASP A 56 -2.69 6.52 -6.56
C ASP A 56 -1.79 5.51 -5.80
N ALA A 57 -0.87 5.97 -4.95
CA ALA A 57 -0.02 5.10 -4.14
C ALA A 57 -0.83 4.25 -3.14
N ARG A 58 -1.89 4.80 -2.55
CA ARG A 58 -2.82 4.09 -1.67
C ARG A 58 -3.55 2.97 -2.41
N ALA A 59 -4.01 3.23 -3.64
CA ALA A 59 -4.64 2.20 -4.47
C ALA A 59 -3.66 1.07 -4.81
N ASP A 60 -2.38 1.38 -5.06
CA ASP A 60 -1.32 0.40 -5.27
C ASP A 60 -1.05 -0.44 -4.01
N THR A 61 -1.02 0.19 -2.82
CA THR A 61 -0.88 -0.50 -1.53
C THR A 61 -2.04 -1.48 -1.31
N ASP A 62 -3.28 -1.04 -1.52
CA ASP A 62 -4.48 -1.88 -1.39
C ASP A 62 -4.39 -3.10 -2.33
N ALA A 63 -3.96 -2.88 -3.59
CA ALA A 63 -3.78 -3.96 -4.55
C ALA A 63 -2.68 -4.95 -4.13
N ALA A 64 -1.56 -4.45 -3.58
CA ALA A 64 -0.45 -5.28 -3.14
C ALA A 64 -0.82 -6.17 -1.95
N TRP A 65 -1.46 -5.60 -0.93
CA TRP A 65 -1.96 -6.37 0.22
C TRP A 65 -3.11 -7.30 -0.16
N GLY A 66 -3.96 -6.91 -1.13
CA GLY A 66 -4.97 -7.79 -1.71
C GLY A 66 -4.35 -9.04 -2.34
N ARG A 67 -3.21 -8.90 -3.04
CA ARG A 67 -2.47 -10.05 -3.60
C ARG A 67 -1.83 -10.91 -2.52
N TRP A 68 -1.26 -10.31 -1.48
CA TRP A 68 -0.74 -11.05 -0.33
C TRP A 68 -1.85 -11.91 0.32
N ALA A 69 -3.05 -11.34 0.50
CA ALA A 69 -4.19 -12.06 1.06
C ALA A 69 -4.59 -13.27 0.20
N GLN A 70 -4.61 -13.11 -1.14
CA GLN A 70 -4.89 -14.23 -2.06
C GLN A 70 -3.88 -15.38 -1.91
N VAL A 71 -2.59 -15.07 -1.75
CA VAL A 71 -1.55 -16.09 -1.54
C VAL A 71 -1.75 -16.78 -0.19
N MET A 72 -2.08 -16.03 0.87
CA MET A 72 -2.38 -16.58 2.19
C MET A 72 -3.59 -17.51 2.17
N ASP A 73 -4.66 -17.15 1.45
CA ASP A 73 -5.85 -17.98 1.28
C ASP A 73 -5.55 -19.28 0.52
N ALA A 74 -4.59 -19.24 -0.41
CA ALA A 74 -4.14 -20.40 -1.18
C ALA A 74 -3.19 -21.34 -0.40
N ARG A 75 -3.04 -21.17 0.91
CA ARG A 75 -2.13 -21.97 1.74
C ARG A 75 -2.40 -23.48 1.58
N PRO A 76 -1.37 -24.28 1.24
CA PRO A 76 -1.51 -25.73 1.17
C PRO A 76 -1.97 -26.29 2.52
N GLN A 77 -3.06 -27.05 2.51
CA GLN A 77 -3.48 -27.76 3.72
C GLN A 77 -2.44 -28.84 4.04
N PRO A 78 -2.09 -29.04 5.32
CA PRO A 78 -1.28 -30.19 5.71
C PRO A 78 -2.07 -31.43 5.30
N SER A 79 -1.52 -32.20 4.36
CA SER A 79 -2.12 -33.45 3.87
C SER A 79 -2.53 -34.31 5.06
N GLN A 80 -3.85 -34.52 5.22
CA GLN A 80 -4.38 -35.48 6.18
C GLN A 80 -3.80 -36.85 5.81
N ARG A 81 -2.80 -37.30 6.56
CA ARG A 81 -2.32 -38.68 6.51
C ARG A 81 -3.45 -39.55 7.05
N SER A 82 -4.20 -40.17 6.15
CA SER A 82 -5.05 -41.34 6.46
C SER A 82 -4.20 -42.59 6.53
#